data_AF-A0A094XJR4-F1
#
_entry.id   AF-A0A094XJR4-F1
#
_cell.length_a   1.000
_cell.length_b   1.000
_cell.length_c   1.000
_cell.angle_alpha   90.00
_cell.angle_beta   90.00
_cell.angle_gamma   90.00
#
_symmetry.space_group_name_H-M   'P 1'
#
loop_
_entity.id
_entity.type
_entity.pdbx_description
1 polymer ?
#
loop_
_entity_poly.entity_id
_entity_poly.type
_entity_poly.pdbx_seq_one_letter_code
_entity_poly.pdbx_strand_id
1 'polypeptide(L)'
;MNNQNQIKEQWGNLSIPELMELNQLSLTELLHLAFQLKLYQFETPNIGRRWTEDEEQFLIQHSKELSVREASNLLYRSHYATYQRIRFLGLDEMIRQK
;
A
#
# COMPACT_ATOMS: atom_id res chain seq x y z
N MET A 1 -20.12 8.14 -10.21
CA MET A 1 -19.08 8.65 -9.29
C MET A 1 -17.73 8.23 -9.83
N ASN A 2 -16.70 9.07 -9.75
CA ASN A 2 -15.36 8.71 -10.18
C ASN A 2 -14.72 7.83 -9.09
N ASN A 3 -14.28 6.60 -9.43
CA ASN A 3 -13.66 5.64 -8.49
C ASN A 3 -12.53 6.30 -7.66
N GLN A 4 -11.81 7.26 -8.24
CA GLN A 4 -10.75 8.00 -7.54
C GLN A 4 -11.23 8.82 -6.35
N ASN A 5 -12.41 9.46 -6.45
CA ASN A 5 -12.96 10.27 -5.37
C ASN A 5 -13.45 9.38 -4.23
N GLN A 6 -14.10 8.27 -4.56
CA GLN A 6 -14.56 7.31 -3.56
C GLN A 6 -13.39 6.67 -2.80
N ILE A 7 -12.33 6.26 -3.50
CA ILE A 7 -11.13 5.71 -2.85
C ILE A 7 -10.50 6.73 -1.91
N LYS A 8 -10.36 8.00 -2.34
CA LYS A 8 -9.86 9.08 -1.48
C LYS A 8 -10.67 9.27 -0.21
N GLU A 9 -12.00 9.32 -0.32
CA GLU A 9 -12.91 9.55 0.81
C GLU A 9 -12.92 8.37 1.80
N GLN A 10 -12.75 7.15 1.31
CA GLN A 10 -12.82 5.94 2.12
C GLN A 10 -11.45 5.38 2.54
N TRP A 11 -10.35 5.99 2.10
CA TRP A 11 -9.00 5.56 2.46
C TRP A 11 -8.75 5.69 3.96
N GLY A 12 -8.34 4.59 4.59
CA GLY A 12 -8.10 4.45 6.03
C GLY A 12 -9.36 4.09 6.81
N ASN A 13 -10.54 4.31 6.23
CA ASN A 13 -11.84 4.01 6.85
C ASN A 13 -12.33 2.60 6.50
N LEU A 14 -12.13 2.17 5.26
CA LEU A 14 -12.44 0.82 4.78
C LEU A 14 -11.16 0.01 4.63
N SER A 15 -11.25 -1.30 4.81
CA SER A 15 -10.16 -2.23 4.54
C SER A 15 -9.87 -2.35 3.04
N ILE A 16 -8.65 -2.79 2.70
CA ILE A 16 -8.25 -3.03 1.30
C ILE A 16 -9.25 -3.95 0.56
N PRO A 17 -9.71 -5.09 1.11
CA PRO A 17 -10.73 -5.91 0.45
C PRO A 17 -12.06 -5.19 0.21
N GLU A 18 -12.55 -4.42 1.18
CA GLU A 18 -13.79 -3.65 1.02
C GLU A 18 -13.67 -2.59 -0.07
N LEU A 19 -12.50 -1.93 -0.16
CA LEU A 19 -12.22 -0.97 -1.23
C LEU A 19 -12.15 -1.64 -2.61
N MET A 20 -11.56 -2.84 -2.69
CA MET A 20 -11.51 -3.64 -3.91
C MET A 20 -12.91 -4.02 -4.39
N GLU A 21 -13.75 -4.55 -3.50
CA GLU A 21 -15.13 -4.96 -3.81
C GLU A 21 -15.99 -3.75 -4.22
N LEU A 22 -15.92 -2.65 -3.46
CA LEU A 22 -16.70 -1.45 -3.72
C LEU A 22 -16.39 -0.81 -5.08
N ASN A 23 -15.11 -0.81 -5.47
CA ASN A 23 -14.65 -0.17 -6.70
C ASN A 23 -14.46 -1.16 -7.87
N GLN A 24 -14.72 -2.45 -7.65
CA GLN A 24 -14.52 -3.54 -8.61
C GLN A 24 -13.08 -3.55 -9.17
N LEU A 25 -12.09 -3.39 -8.28
CA LEU A 25 -10.67 -3.34 -8.62
C LEU A 25 -9.94 -4.58 -8.08
N SER A 26 -8.94 -5.04 -8.82
CA SER A 26 -7.92 -5.93 -8.29
C SER A 26 -7.04 -5.20 -7.25
N LEU A 27 -6.27 -5.97 -6.47
CA LEU A 27 -5.36 -5.40 -5.48
C LEU A 27 -4.30 -4.51 -6.14
N THR A 28 -3.73 -4.96 -7.24
CA THR A 28 -2.72 -4.22 -8.01
C THR A 28 -3.26 -2.89 -8.51
N GLU A 29 -4.45 -2.88 -9.12
CA GLU A 29 -5.08 -1.66 -9.60
C GLU A 29 -5.36 -0.68 -8.46
N LEU A 30 -5.88 -1.17 -7.34
CA LEU A 30 -6.16 -0.35 -6.17
C LEU A 30 -4.87 0.29 -5.61
N LEU A 31 -3.79 -0.48 -5.45
CA LEU A 31 -2.52 0.02 -4.91
C LEU A 31 -1.85 1.03 -5.84
N HIS A 32 -1.85 0.78 -7.15
CA HIS A 32 -1.35 1.74 -8.14
C HIS A 32 -2.16 3.03 -8.13
N LEU A 33 -3.49 2.93 -8.03
CA LEU A 33 -4.35 4.10 -7.96
C LEU A 33 -4.11 4.88 -6.66
N ALA A 34 -3.99 4.19 -5.53
CA ALA A 34 -3.68 4.81 -4.24
C ALA A 34 -2.32 5.51 -4.24
N PHE A 35 -1.32 4.91 -4.89
CA PHE A 35 -0.01 5.54 -5.12
C PHE A 35 -0.13 6.82 -5.95
N GLN A 36 -0.82 6.76 -7.11
CA GLN A 36 -1.04 7.92 -7.98
C GLN A 36 -1.78 9.06 -7.27
N LEU A 37 -2.73 8.71 -6.40
CA LEU A 37 -3.49 9.66 -5.59
C LEU A 37 -2.72 10.16 -4.36
N LYS A 38 -1.47 9.72 -4.16
CA LYS A 38 -0.58 10.06 -3.05
C LYS A 38 -1.15 9.73 -1.67
N LEU A 39 -1.90 8.64 -1.59
CA LEU A 39 -2.56 8.23 -0.35
C LEU A 39 -1.60 7.66 0.69
N TYR A 40 -0.36 7.39 0.29
CA TYR A 40 0.74 6.98 1.18
C TYR A 40 1.07 8.03 2.27
N GLN A 41 0.58 9.26 2.14
CA GLN A 41 0.77 10.33 3.11
C GLN A 41 -0.12 10.18 4.36
N PHE A 42 -1.17 9.36 4.30
CA PHE A 42 -2.12 9.17 5.39
C PHE A 42 -1.79 7.93 6.20
N GLU A 43 -1.89 8.01 7.52
CA GLU A 43 -1.81 6.82 8.37
C GLU A 43 -3.02 5.92 8.14
N THR A 44 -2.79 4.61 8.09
CA THR A 44 -3.83 3.61 7.83
C THR A 44 -3.84 2.56 8.93
N PRO A 45 -4.97 1.85 9.12
CA PRO A 45 -5.02 0.72 10.03
C PRO A 45 -3.93 -0.32 9.74
N ASN A 46 -3.39 -0.92 10.80
CA ASN A 46 -2.41 -1.99 10.70
C ASN A 46 -3.11 -3.34 10.73
N ILE A 47 -3.27 -3.99 9.57
CA ILE A 47 -3.98 -5.25 9.43
C ILE A 47 -2.99 -6.41 9.33
N GLY A 48 -3.07 -7.33 10.30
CA GLY A 48 -2.26 -8.55 10.32
C GLY A 48 -2.80 -9.59 9.34
N ARG A 49 -2.10 -9.81 8.22
CA ARG A 49 -2.45 -10.83 7.20
C ARG A 49 -1.20 -11.38 6.52
N ARG A 50 -1.32 -12.51 5.81
CA ARG A 50 -0.23 -13.07 5.00
C ARG A 50 0.10 -12.13 3.83
N TRP A 51 1.36 -12.10 3.43
CA TRP A 51 1.80 -11.36 2.24
C TRP A 51 1.31 -12.07 0.99
N THR A 52 0.76 -11.32 0.04
CA THR A 52 0.42 -11.82 -1.29
C THR A 52 1.51 -11.47 -2.29
N GLU A 53 1.56 -12.20 -3.40
CA GLU A 53 2.48 -11.92 -4.49
C GLU A 53 2.26 -10.50 -5.05
N ASP A 54 1.01 -10.07 -5.22
CA ASP A 54 0.67 -8.71 -5.66
C ASP A 54 1.25 -7.60 -4.76
N GLU A 55 1.26 -7.81 -3.43
CA GLU A 55 1.87 -6.84 -2.51
C GLU A 55 3.39 -6.79 -2.65
N GLU A 56 4.02 -7.94 -2.84
CA GLU A 56 5.46 -8.01 -3.07
C GLU A 56 5.85 -7.38 -4.40
N GLN A 57 5.09 -7.65 -5.47
CA GLN A 57 5.29 -7.00 -6.77
C GLN A 57 5.10 -5.49 -6.69
N PHE A 58 4.10 -5.01 -5.94
CA PHE A 58 3.92 -3.58 -5.70
C PHE A 58 5.14 -2.95 -5.01
N LEU A 59 5.69 -3.60 -3.96
CA LEU A 59 6.90 -3.12 -3.29
C LEU A 59 8.10 -3.07 -4.23
N ILE A 60 8.31 -4.11 -5.03
CA ILE A 60 9.41 -4.19 -6.01
C ILE A 60 9.29 -3.07 -7.05
N GLN A 61 8.08 -2.84 -7.57
CA GLN A 61 7.83 -1.85 -8.60
C GLN A 61 8.08 -0.42 -8.13
N HIS A 62 7.75 -0.12 -6.87
CA HIS A 62 7.79 1.24 -6.31
C HIS A 62 8.92 1.46 -5.28
N SER A 63 9.93 0.59 -5.27
CA SER A 63 10.99 0.61 -4.26
C SER A 63 11.84 1.87 -4.29
N LYS A 64 11.92 2.54 -5.46
CA LYS A 64 12.71 3.77 -5.64
C LYS A 64 11.94 5.04 -5.30
N GLU A 65 10.62 4.94 -5.14
CA GLU A 65 9.72 6.07 -4.92
C GLU A 65 9.14 6.13 -3.52
N LEU A 66 9.12 5.00 -2.79
CA LEU A 66 8.49 4.89 -1.49
C LEU A 66 9.50 4.59 -0.38
N SER A 67 9.36 5.31 0.74
CA SER A 67 9.92 4.90 2.02
C SER A 67 9.16 3.69 2.60
N VAL A 68 9.77 3.03 3.59
CA VAL A 68 9.11 1.95 4.36
C VAL A 68 7.77 2.42 4.96
N ARG A 69 7.72 3.66 5.46
CA ARG A 69 6.51 4.20 6.08
C ARG A 69 5.40 4.40 5.07
N GLU A 70 5.71 5.01 3.94
CA GLU A 70 4.75 5.26 2.87
C GLU A 70 4.21 3.96 2.27
N ALA A 71 5.08 2.98 2.04
CA ALA A 71 4.64 1.65 1.60
C ALA A 71 3.75 0.96 2.64
N SER A 72 4.07 1.11 3.94
CA SER A 72 3.26 0.52 5.02
C SER A 72 1.85 1.11 5.07
N ASN A 73 1.73 2.42 4.82
CA ASN A 73 0.46 3.11 4.70
C ASN A 73 -0.34 2.62 3.48
N LEU A 74 0.31 2.38 2.34
CA LEU A 74 -0.41 1.87 1.15
C LEU A 74 -0.95 0.45 1.33
N LEU A 75 -0.21 -0.39 2.04
CA LEU A 75 -0.52 -1.82 2.20
C LEU A 75 -1.42 -2.13 3.40
N TYR A 76 -1.71 -1.12 4.24
CA TYR A 76 -2.43 -1.23 5.52
C TYR A 76 -1.74 -2.22 6.44
N ARG A 77 -0.41 -2.06 6.56
CA ARG A 77 0.46 -2.93 7.34
C ARG A 77 1.27 -2.08 8.30
N SER A 78 1.67 -2.69 9.41
CA SER A 78 2.59 -2.01 10.32
C SER A 78 3.92 -1.72 9.64
N HIS A 79 4.53 -0.60 10.04
CA HIS A 79 5.88 -0.24 9.60
C HIS A 79 6.87 -1.39 9.83
N TYR A 80 6.80 -2.07 10.98
CA TYR A 80 7.70 -3.18 11.29
C TYR A 80 7.51 -4.39 10.36
N ALA A 81 6.26 -4.81 10.10
CA ALA A 81 6.01 -5.92 9.19
C ALA A 81 6.47 -5.60 7.75
N THR A 82 6.24 -4.35 7.33
CA THR A 82 6.68 -3.85 6.02
C THR A 82 8.20 -3.78 5.93
N TYR A 83 8.88 -3.26 6.95
CA TYR A 83 10.33 -3.24 7.04
C TYR A 83 10.95 -4.64 6.92
N GLN A 84 10.41 -5.62 7.66
CA GLN A 84 10.88 -7.01 7.60
C GLN A 84 10.70 -7.60 6.21
N ARG A 85 9.57 -7.32 5.54
CA ARG A 85 9.33 -7.80 4.17
C ARG A 85 10.27 -7.13 3.17
N ILE A 86 10.47 -5.83 3.26
CA ILE A 86 11.41 -5.07 2.42
C ILE A 86 12.83 -5.63 2.55
N ARG A 87 13.28 -5.95 3.78
CA ARG A 87 14.57 -6.61 4.00
C ARG A 87 14.64 -8.00 3.39
N PHE A 88 13.58 -8.79 3.51
CA PHE A 88 13.51 -10.12 2.91
C PHE A 88 13.61 -10.05 1.37
N LEU A 89 13.01 -9.03 0.76
CA LEU A 89 13.05 -8.80 -0.69
C LEU A 89 14.34 -8.10 -1.19
N GLY A 90 15.20 -7.63 -0.28
CA GLY A 90 16.43 -6.92 -0.64
C GLY A 90 16.24 -5.49 -1.17
N LEU A 91 15.13 -4.83 -0.81
CA LEU A 91 14.77 -3.49 -1.30
C LEU A 91 15.36 -2.38 -0.40
N ASP A 92 16.68 -2.40 -0.21
CA ASP A 92 17.38 -1.53 0.76
C ASP A 92 17.24 -0.03 0.48
N GLU A 93 16.93 0.37 -0.75
CA GLU A 93 16.66 1.75 -1.13
C GLU A 93 15.49 2.36 -0.35
N MET A 94 14.45 1.58 -0.06
CA MET A 94 13.27 2.04 0.68
C MET A 94 13.62 2.37 2.13
N ILE A 95 14.60 1.67 2.70
CA ILE A 95 15.08 1.87 4.07
C ILE A 95 15.88 3.18 4.17
N ARG A 96 16.56 3.56 3.09
CA ARG A 96 17.37 4.78 3.03
C ARG A 96 16.54 6.04 2.76
N GLN A 97 15.33 5.89 2.23
CA GLN A 97 14.40 7.00 2.01
C GLN A 97 13.81 7.43 3.36
N LYS A 98 13.84 8.75 3.62
CA LYS A 98 13.38 9.38 4.87
C LYS A 98 12.11 10.17 4.64
#